data_AF-A0A0M3DHF4-F1
#
_entry.id   AF-A0A0M3DHF4-F1
#
_cell.length_a   1.000
_cell.length_b   1.000
_cell.length_c   1.000
_cell.angle_alpha   90.00
_cell.angle_beta   90.00
_cell.angle_gamma   90.00
#
_symmetry.space_group_name_H-M   'P 1'
#
loop_
_entity.id
_entity.type
_entity.pdbx_description
1 polymer ?
#
loop_
_entity_poly.entity_id
_entity_poly.type
_entity_poly.pdbx_seq_one_letter_code
_entity_poly.pdbx_strand_id
1 'polypeptide(L)' 'MLIKRLGEVYKEKLDIKLYQAGKDFTYLKKYGIITKGTMIINQRKKYDRLSKDVIEKAIIEAINN' A
#
# COMPACT_ATOMS: atom_id res chain seq x y z
N MET A 1 -5.64 -12.25 -5.05
CA MET A 1 -5.41 -10.79 -4.84
C MET A 1 -3.95 -10.48 -5.17
N LEU A 2 -3.68 -9.55 -6.09
CA LEU A 2 -2.33 -9.25 -6.58
C LEU A 2 -1.36 -8.84 -5.45
N ILE A 3 -1.84 -7.99 -4.54
CA ILE A 3 -1.08 -7.45 -3.40
C ILE A 3 -0.62 -8.56 -2.44
N LYS A 4 -1.49 -9.54 -2.15
CA LYS A 4 -1.12 -10.67 -1.28
C LYS A 4 0.01 -11.52 -1.89
N ARG A 5 -0.07 -11.82 -3.19
CA ARG A 5 1.01 -12.56 -3.89
C ARG A 5 2.33 -11.81 -3.84
N LEU A 6 2.32 -10.51 -4.09
CA LEU A 6 3.53 -9.69 -4.03
C LEU A 6 4.12 -9.64 -2.61
N GLY A 7 3.27 -9.57 -1.58
CA GLY A 7 3.70 -9.69 -0.19
C GLY A 7 4.29 -11.04 0.17
N GLU A 8 3.87 -12.12 -0.49
CA GLU A 8 4.49 -13.44 -0.29
C GLU A 8 5.82 -13.57 -1.03
N VAL A 9 5.91 -13.06 -2.25
CA VAL A 9 7.15 -13.08 -3.05
C VAL A 9 8.24 -12.22 -2.41
N TYR A 10 7.87 -11.06 -1.87
CA TYR A 10 8.80 -10.11 -1.28
C TYR A 10 8.67 -10.04 0.25
N LYS A 11 8.25 -11.12 0.90
CA LYS A 11 7.92 -11.16 2.34
C LYS A 11 9.05 -10.68 3.25
N GLU A 12 10.30 -10.86 2.84
CA GLU A 12 11.49 -10.41 3.58
C GLU A 12 11.77 -8.91 3.40
N LYS A 13 11.26 -8.27 2.34
CA LYS A 13 11.52 -6.87 1.99
C LYS A 13 10.29 -5.98 2.05
N LEU A 14 9.09 -6.55 2.24
CA LEU A 14 7.83 -5.84 2.09
C LEU A 14 6.85 -6.18 3.22
N ASP A 15 6.57 -5.20 4.09
CA ASP A 15 5.47 -5.27 5.07
C ASP A 15 4.20 -4.68 4.46
N ILE A 16 3.15 -5.51 4.33
CA ILE A 16 1.86 -5.07 3.77
C ILE A 16 0.83 -4.94 4.88
N LYS A 17 0.29 -3.73 5.04
CA LYS A 17 -0.89 -3.47 5.87
C LYS A 17 -2.06 -3.04 5.01
N LEU A 18 -3.13 -3.83 5.07
CA LEU A 18 -4.40 -3.56 4.39
C LEU A 18 -5.37 -2.96 5.39
N TYR A 19 -5.71 -1.70 5.19
CA TYR A 19 -6.76 -1.02 5.95
C TYR A 19 -8.05 -1.04 5.14
N GLN A 20 -9.14 -1.43 5.80
CA GLN A 20 -10.47 -1.40 5.21
C GLN A 20 -11.30 -0.33 5.91
N ALA A 21 -11.74 0.67 5.14
CA ALA A 21 -12.65 1.69 5.65
C ALA A 21 -13.92 1.05 6.22
N GLY A 22 -14.36 1.52 7.39
CA GLY A 22 -15.51 0.95 8.11
C GLY A 22 -15.18 -0.23 9.03
N LYS A 23 -14.01 -0.88 8.88
CA LYS A 23 -13.53 -1.92 9.82
C LYS A 23 -12.35 -1.45 10.65
N ASP A 24 -11.40 -0.77 10.02
CA ASP A 24 -10.16 -0.38 10.65
C ASP A 24 -9.95 1.12 10.49
N PHE A 25 -9.96 1.86 11.59
CA PHE A 25 -9.87 3.32 11.61
C PHE A 25 -8.50 3.81 12.08
N THR A 26 -7.58 2.90 12.37
CA THR A 26 -6.24 3.25 12.89
C THR A 26 -5.44 4.11 11.91
N TYR A 27 -5.70 3.96 10.60
CA TYR A 27 -5.08 4.79 9.56
C TYR A 27 -5.51 6.26 9.62
N LEU A 28 -6.69 6.59 10.13
CA LEU A 28 -7.21 7.97 10.15
C LEU A 28 -6.32 8.89 10.97
N LYS A 29 -5.83 8.42 12.12
CA LYS A 29 -4.96 9.21 13.00
C LYS A 29 -3.64 9.59 12.32
N LYS A 30 -3.17 8.74 11.40
CA LYS A 30 -1.86 8.90 10.75
C LYS A 30 -1.93 9.61 9.40
N TYR A 31 -2.94 9.30 8.60
CA TYR A 31 -3.03 9.74 7.20
C TYR A 31 -4.26 10.62 6.91
N GLY A 32 -5.11 10.85 7.91
CA GLY A 32 -6.34 11.60 7.75
C GLY A 32 -7.42 10.83 6.98
N ILE A 33 -8.44 11.57 6.55
CA ILE A 33 -9.60 11.01 5.83
C ILE A 33 -9.16 10.57 4.43
N ILE A 34 -9.28 9.27 4.17
CA ILE A 34 -9.05 8.68 2.85
C ILE A 34 -10.39 8.27 2.26
N THR A 35 -10.77 8.90 1.15
CA THR A 35 -12.08 8.71 0.50
C THR A 35 -12.03 7.76 -0.70
N LYS A 36 -10.82 7.46 -1.20
CA LYS A 36 -10.59 6.59 -2.36
C LYS A 36 -9.53 5.54 -2.04
N GLY A 37 -9.52 4.45 -2.80
CA GLY A 37 -8.49 3.43 -2.68
C GLY A 37 -7.10 4.06 -2.80
N THR A 38 -6.36 4.05 -1.69
CA THR A 38 -5.06 4.70 -1.57
C THR A 38 -4.02 3.68 -1.13
N MET A 39 -2.85 3.71 -1.74
CA MET A 39 -1.68 2.95 -1.31
C MET A 39 -0.64 3.93 -0.76
N ILE A 40 -0.04 3.57 0.36
CA ILE A 40 1.01 4.37 0.99
C ILE A 40 2.24 3.49 1.13
N ILE A 41 3.34 3.93 0.53
CA ILE A 41 4.63 3.23 0.54
C ILE A 41 5.60 3.97 1.44
N ASN A 42 6.36 3.22 2.25
CA ASN A 42 7.34 3.74 3.22
C ASN A 42 6.75 4.81 4.15
N GLN A 43 5.44 4.76 4.40
CA GLN A 43 4.70 5.71 5.25
C GLN A 43 4.85 7.18 4.80
N ARG A 44 5.28 7.41 3.55
CA ARG A 44 5.60 8.75 3.00
C ARG A 44 4.99 8.99 1.63
N LYS A 45 5.17 8.05 0.68
CA LYS A 45 4.65 8.21 -0.69
C LYS A 45 3.21 7.72 -0.76
N LYS A 46 2.29 8.61 -1.11
CA LYS A 46 0.87 8.30 -1.29
C LYS A 46 0.54 8.17 -2.78
N TYR A 47 -0.21 7.12 -3.12
CA TYR A 47 -0.71 6.83 -4.45
C TYR A 47 -2.22 6.67 -4.41
N ASP A 48 -2.95 7.57 -5.06
CA ASP A 48 -4.41 7.51 -5.14
C ASP A 48 -4.92 6.67 -6.34
N ARG A 49 -4.01 6.30 -7.27
CA ARG A 49 -4.34 5.50 -8.46
C ARG A 49 -3.79 4.07 -8.31
N LEU A 50 -4.70 3.12 -8.06
CA LEU A 50 -4.36 1.72 -7.80
C LEU A 50 -4.51 0.83 -9.04
N SER A 51 -3.89 1.22 -10.15
CA SER A 51 -3.79 0.35 -11.32
C SER A 51 -2.68 -0.68 -11.12
N LYS A 52 -2.82 -1.88 -11.72
CA LYS A 52 -1.83 -2.97 -11.60
C LYS A 52 -0.40 -2.49 -11.88
N ASP A 53 -0.21 -1.76 -12.98
CA ASP A 53 1.08 -1.19 -13.41
C ASP A 53 1.68 -0.22 -12.38
N VAL A 54 0.84 0.64 -11.79
CA VAL A 54 1.26 1.62 -10.77
C VAL A 54 1.68 0.91 -9.48
N ILE A 55 0.93 -0.12 -9.08
CA ILE A 55 1.25 -0.91 -7.89
C ILE A 55 2.58 -1.65 -8.07
N GLU A 56 2.77 -2.33 -9.20
CA GLU A 56 4.01 -3.07 -9.48
C GLU A 56 5.22 -2.14 -9.54
N LYS A 57 5.13 -1.02 -10.27
CA LYS A 57 6.21 -0.02 -10.35
C LYS A 57 6.56 0.56 -8.98
N ALA A 58 5.55 0.96 -8.21
CA ALA A 58 5.77 1.59 -6.92
C ALA A 58 6.41 0.62 -5.90
N ILE A 59 6.08 -0.68 -5.98
CA ILE A 59 6.70 -1.72 -5.15
C ILE A 59 8.14 -1.97 -5.58
N ILE A 60 8.41 -2.11 -6.88
CA ILE A 60 9.78 -2.31 -7.39
C ILE A 60 10.68 -1.13 -7.01
N GLU A 61 10.17 0.10 -7.16
CA GLU A 61 10.90 1.30 -6.76
C GLU A 61 11.19 1.32 -5.25
N ALA A 62 10.27 0.81 -4.42
CA ALA A 62 10.46 0.73 -2.97
C ALA A 62 11.45 -0.35 -2.53
N ILE A 63 11.61 -1.42 -3.30
CA ILE A 63 12.53 -2.53 -3.01
C ILE A 63 13.96 -2.23 -3.48
N ASN A 64 14.10 -1.44 -4.55
CA ASN A 64 15.40 -1.10 -5.15
C ASN A 64 16.07 0.14 -4.52
N ASN A 65 15.46 0.76 -3.50
CA ASN A 65 15.93 1.97 -2.82
C ASN A 65 16.11 1.67 -1.32
#